data_AF-A0A926V8V1-F1
#
_entry.id   AF-A0A926V8V1-F1
#
_cell.length_a   1.000
_cell.length_b   1.000
_cell.length_c   1.000
_cell.angle_alpha   90.00
_cell.angle_beta   90.00
_cell.angle_gamma   90.00
#
_symmetry.space_group_name_H-M   'P 1'
#
loop_
_entity.id
_entity.type
_entity.pdbx_description
1 polymer ?
#
loop_
_entity_poly.entity_id
_entity_poly.type
_entity_poly.pdbx_seq_one_letter_code
_entity_poly.pdbx_strand_id
1 'polypeptide(L)' 'MTKDLAHFQSTLLEILAASTDADGLLLQLQQEEFSQQWTDYIATFELPMVEVAAELVRKWGKRSADVRKP' A
#
# COMPACT_ATOMS: atom_id res chain seq x y z
N MET A 1 -12.24 10.08 13.02
CA MET A 1 -12.25 8.76 12.34
C MET A 1 -11.96 8.87 10.85
N THR A 2 -12.66 9.68 10.06
CA THR A 2 -12.42 9.77 8.60
C THR A 2 -11.01 10.24 8.20
N LYS A 3 -10.41 11.17 8.95
CA LYS A 3 -9.04 11.63 8.68
C LYS A 3 -7.98 10.56 8.92
N ASP A 4 -8.19 9.68 9.90
CA ASP A 4 -7.26 8.60 10.25
C ASP A 4 -7.24 7.51 9.17
N LEU A 5 -8.42 7.09 8.72
CA LEU A 5 -8.56 6.15 7.60
C LEU A 5 -7.96 6.70 6.31
N ALA A 6 -8.24 7.97 5.99
CA ALA A 6 -7.72 8.59 4.76
C ALA A 6 -6.18 8.68 4.78
N HIS A 7 -5.59 8.95 5.94
CA HIS A 7 -4.14 8.94 6.11
C HIS A 7 -3.56 7.54 5.88
N PHE A 8 -4.09 6.54 6.59
CA PHE A 8 -3.68 5.14 6.42
C PHE A 8 -3.77 4.68 4.95
N GLN A 9 -4.88 4.93 4.28
CA GLN A 9 -5.07 4.53 2.88
C GLN A 9 -4.09 5.21 1.93
N SER A 10 -3.80 6.49 2.15
CA SER A 10 -2.84 7.23 1.32
C SER A 10 -1.44 6.65 1.50
N THR A 11 -0.99 6.47 2.73
CA THR A 11 0.32 5.89 3.05
C THR A 11 0.45 4.47 2.51
N LEU A 12 -0.59 3.63 2.67
CA LEU A 12 -0.61 2.26 2.15
C LEU A 12 -0.43 2.24 0.62
N LEU A 13 -1.14 3.09 -0.10
CA LEU A 13 -1.03 3.16 -1.56
C LEU A 13 0.33 3.69 -2.02
N GLU A 14 0.90 4.67 -1.31
CA GLU A 14 2.23 5.21 -1.59
C GLU A 14 3.31 4.14 -1.43
N ILE A 15 3.26 3.38 -0.33
CA ILE A 15 4.19 2.28 -0.07
C ILE A 15 4.03 1.20 -1.15
N LEU A 16 2.82 0.70 -1.39
CA LEU A 16 2.56 -0.34 -2.41
C LEU A 16 2.95 0.10 -3.83
N ALA A 17 2.93 1.39 -4.14
CA ALA A 17 3.37 1.90 -5.43
C ALA A 17 4.90 1.95 -5.58
N ALA A 18 5.66 2.00 -4.48
CA ALA A 18 7.10 2.23 -4.49
C ALA A 18 7.92 1.00 -4.94
N SER A 19 7.48 -0.22 -4.61
CA SER A 19 8.24 -1.45 -4.85
C SER A 19 7.34 -2.63 -5.25
N THR A 20 7.94 -3.76 -5.61
CA THR A 20 7.28 -5.08 -5.74
C THR A 20 7.80 -6.08 -4.72
N ASP A 21 8.77 -5.68 -3.90
CA ASP A 21 9.34 -6.50 -2.84
C ASP A 21 8.40 -6.50 -1.63
N ALA A 22 7.58 -7.54 -1.50
CA ALA A 22 6.53 -7.59 -0.47
C ALA A 22 7.09 -7.63 0.95
N ASP A 23 8.26 -8.25 1.18
CA ASP A 23 8.90 -8.27 2.50
C ASP A 23 9.32 -6.84 2.90
N GLY A 24 9.95 -6.11 1.97
CA GLY A 24 10.31 -4.71 2.18
C GLY A 24 9.09 -3.80 2.40
N LEU A 25 8.01 -4.02 1.65
CA LEU A 25 6.76 -3.26 1.78
C LEU A 25 6.08 -3.49 3.13
N LEU A 26 6.03 -4.74 3.61
CA LEU A 26 5.50 -5.07 4.94
C LEU A 26 6.34 -4.45 6.05
N LEU A 27 7.67 -4.54 5.94
CA LEU A 27 8.56 -3.94 6.92
C LEU A 27 8.36 -2.43 7.01
N GLN A 28 8.19 -1.76 5.85
CA GLN A 28 7.93 -0.33 5.80
C GLN A 28 6.57 0.01 6.43
N LEU A 29 5.50 -0.73 6.11
CA LEU A 29 4.18 -0.53 6.72
C LEU A 29 4.18 -0.70 8.25
N GLN A 30 5.01 -1.61 8.78
CA GLN A 30 5.15 -1.83 10.22
C GLN A 30 5.95 -0.74 10.94
N GLN A 31 6.75 0.04 10.21
CA GLN A 31 7.53 1.16 10.77
C GLN A 31 6.75 2.48 10.80
N GLU A 32 5.64 2.57 10.08
CA GLU A 32 4.78 3.75 10.07
C GLU A 32 3.99 3.90 11.38
N GLU A 33 3.82 5.15 11.82
CA GLU A 33 3.05 5.47 13.02
C GLU A 33 1.55 5.50 12.70
N PHE A 34 0.89 4.35 12.84
CA PHE A 34 -0.57 4.25 12.74
C PHE A 34 -1.25 4.09 14.10
N SER A 35 -2.56 4.34 14.13
CA SER A 35 -3.39 3.97 15.27
C SER A 35 -3.45 2.45 15.43
N GLN A 36 -3.63 1.97 16.66
CA GLN A 36 -3.55 0.54 17.01
C GLN A 36 -4.38 -0.37 16.09
N GLN A 37 -5.59 0.07 15.72
CA GLN A 37 -6.48 -0.68 14.83
C GLN A 37 -5.86 -0.99 13.46
N TRP A 38 -5.04 -0.08 12.91
CA TRP A 38 -4.39 -0.26 11.61
C TRP A 38 -3.11 -1.06 11.74
N THR A 39 -2.37 -0.88 12.84
CA THR A 39 -1.24 -1.75 13.19
C THR A 39 -1.69 -3.21 13.32
N ASP A 40 -2.80 -3.45 14.02
CA ASP A 40 -3.40 -4.78 14.16
C ASP A 40 -3.86 -5.34 12.81
N TYR A 41 -4.45 -4.48 11.96
CA TYR A 41 -4.86 -4.88 10.62
C TYR A 41 -3.67 -5.26 9.74
N ILE A 42 -2.60 -4.46 9.71
CA ILE A 42 -1.35 -4.77 8.99
C ILE A 42 -0.74 -6.09 9.47
N ALA A 43 -0.81 -6.38 10.77
CA ALA A 43 -0.30 -7.63 11.33
C ALA A 43 -1.02 -8.89 10.79
N THR A 44 -2.21 -8.75 10.19
CA THR A 44 -2.92 -9.86 9.54
C THR A 44 -2.49 -10.10 8.09
N PHE A 45 -1.62 -9.26 7.54
CA PHE A 45 -1.25 -9.34 6.13
C PHE A 45 -0.34 -10.54 5.87
N GLU A 46 -0.74 -11.35 4.90
CA GLU A 46 0.10 -12.42 4.38
C GLU A 46 0.95 -11.89 3.23
N LEU A 47 2.19 -12.37 3.13
CA LEU A 47 3.13 -11.96 2.09
C LEU A 47 2.55 -12.06 0.66
N PRO A 48 1.86 -13.17 0.26
CA PRO A 48 1.27 -13.28 -1.08
C PRO A 48 0.19 -12.22 -1.35
N MET A 49 -0.53 -11.78 -0.31
CA MET A 49 -1.53 -10.73 -0.47
C MET A 49 -0.88 -9.39 -0.80
N VAL A 50 0.24 -9.07 -0.15
CA VAL A 50 0.97 -7.83 -0.36
C VAL A 50 1.62 -7.80 -1.74
N GLU A 51 2.17 -8.93 -2.19
CA GLU A 51 2.67 -9.09 -3.57
C GLU A 51 1.60 -8.74 -4.60
N VAL A 52 0.43 -9.36 -4.49
CA VAL A 52 -0.70 -9.13 -5.41
C VAL A 52 -1.17 -7.68 -5.33
N ALA A 53 -1.28 -7.11 -4.14
CA ALA A 53 -1.69 -5.72 -3.96
C ALA A 53 -0.72 -4.73 -4.63
N ALA A 54 0.60 -4.91 -4.42
CA ALA A 54 1.63 -4.08 -5.03
C ALA A 54 1.58 -4.17 -6.57
N GLU A 55 1.40 -5.37 -7.12
CA GLU A 55 1.23 -5.54 -8.55
C GLU A 55 0.01 -4.79 -9.10
N LEU A 56 -1.14 -4.91 -8.44
CA LEU A 56 -2.39 -4.27 -8.85
C LEU A 56 -2.26 -2.75 -8.85
N VAL A 57 -1.73 -2.17 -7.76
CA VAL A 57 -1.51 -0.72 -7.62
C VAL A 57 -0.61 -0.21 -8.74
N ARG A 58 0.49 -0.91 -9.03
CA ARG A 58 1.41 -0.52 -10.12
C ARG A 58 0.75 -0.62 -11.50
N LYS A 59 -0.02 -1.68 -11.77
CA LYS A 59 -0.73 -1.86 -13.05
C LYS A 59 -1.78 -0.76 -13.24
N TRP A 60 -2.49 -0.35 -12.19
CA TRP A 60 -3.44 0.77 -12.23
C TRP A 60 -2.76 2.13 -12.39
N GLY A 61 -1.64 2.36 -11.71
CA GLY A 61 -0.83 3.58 -11.88
C GLY A 61 -0.31 3.73 -13.32
N LYS A 62 0.18 2.64 -13.93
CA LYS A 62 0.63 2.63 -15.32
C LYS A 62 -0.49 2.94 -16.30
N ARG A 63 -1.68 2.36 -16.11
CA ARG A 63 -2.84 2.60 -16.99
C ARG A 63 -3.28 4.07 -16.98
N SER A 64 -3.16 4.75 -15.84
CA SER A 64 -3.49 6.18 -15.72
C SER A 64 -2.47 7.09 -16.43
N ALA A 65 -1.19 6.65 -16.52
CA ALA A 65 -0.14 7.35 -17.26
C ALA A 65 -0.23 7.11 -18.77
N ASP A 66 -0.64 5.91 -19.20
CA ASP A 66 -0.73 5.55 -20.63
C ASP A 66 -1.93 6.23 -21.33
N VAL A 67 -3.06 6.41 -20.63
CA VAL A 67 -4.23 7.14 -21.15
C VAL A 67 -3.94 8.65 -21.37
N ARG A 68 -2.82 9.17 -20.86
CA ARG A 68 -2.41 10.58 -21.02
C ARG A 68 -1.38 10.81 -22.13
N LYS A 69 -1.00 9.81 -22.93
CA LYS A 69 -0.20 10.06 -24.14
C LYS A 69 -1.12 10.46 -25.31
N PRO A 70 -0.90 11.63 -25.92
CA PRO A 70 -1.64 12.10 -27.10
C PRO A 70 -1.36 11.27 -28.36
#